data_AF-A0A162ACR8-F1
#
_entry.id   AF-A0A162ACR8-F1
#
_cell.length_a   1.000
_cell.length_b   1.000
_cell.length_c   1.000
_cell.angle_alpha   90.00
_cell.angle_beta   90.00
_cell.angle_gamma   90.00
#
_symmetry.space_group_name_H-M   'P 1'
#
loop_
_entity.id
_entity.type
_entity.pdbx_description
1 polymer ?
#
loop_
_entity_poly.entity_id
_entity_poly.type
_entity_poly.pdbx_seq_one_letter_code
_entity_poly.pdbx_strand_id
1 'polypeptide(L)' 'MSRKIGHTEAQYRKWIKEGRGAGDNQDYKLWLTVYDALSDGRVHRL' A
#
# COMPACT_ATOMS: atom_id res chain seq x y z
N MET A 1 -13.35 -3.49 -16.28
CA MET A 1 -12.00 -2.88 -16.37
C MET A 1 -11.12 -3.54 -15.32
N SER A 2 -10.20 -4.43 -15.73
CA SER A 2 -9.24 -5.04 -14.79
C SER A 2 -8.22 -3.99 -14.37
N ARG A 3 -8.02 -3.81 -13.05
CA ARG A 3 -7.04 -2.84 -12.53
C ARG A 3 -5.65 -3.42 -12.80
N LYS A 4 -4.76 -2.66 -13.46
CA LYS A 4 -3.37 -3.13 -13.66
C LYS A 4 -2.69 -3.28 -12.30
N ILE A 5 -2.19 -4.48 -12.03
CA ILE A 5 -1.46 -4.82 -10.80
C ILE A 5 0.00 -4.45 -11.05
N GLY A 6 0.42 -3.31 -10.52
CA GLY A 6 1.79 -2.83 -10.64
C GLY A 6 1.93 -1.39 -10.20
N HIS A 7 3.01 -1.10 -9.46
CA HIS A 7 3.37 0.25 -9.06
C HIS A 7 4.50 0.77 -9.93
N THR A 8 4.46 2.07 -10.20
CA THR A 8 5.48 2.80 -10.95
C THR A 8 6.55 3.36 -10.00
N GLU A 9 7.73 3.64 -10.54
CA GLU A 9 8.82 4.30 -9.82
C GLU A 9 8.38 5.61 -9.12
N ALA A 10 7.50 6.37 -9.77
CA ALA A 10 6.95 7.60 -9.20
C ALA A 10 6.10 7.35 -7.96
N GLN A 11 5.33 6.25 -7.93
CA GLN A 11 4.54 5.85 -6.77
C GLN A 11 5.45 5.41 -5.61
N TYR A 12 6.49 4.63 -5.90
CA TYR A 12 7.47 4.24 -4.88
C TYR A 12 8.17 5.45 -4.26
N ARG A 13 8.62 6.42 -5.07
CA ARG A 13 9.22 7.67 -4.56
C ARG A 13 8.27 8.46 -3.67
N LYS A 14 6.98 8.51 -4.03
CA LYS A 14 5.95 9.16 -3.21
C LYS A 14 5.80 8.46 -1.87
N TRP A 15 5.69 7.14 -1.85
CA TRP A 15 5.54 6.37 -0.61
C TRP A 15 6.73 6.47 0.33
N ILE A 16 7.95 6.48 -0.21
CA ILE A 16 9.17 6.72 0.56
C ILE A 16 9.12 8.12 1.21
N LYS A 17 8.70 9.16 0.46
CA LYS A 17 8.55 10.51 1.00
C LYS A 17 7.47 10.60 2.09
N GLU A 18 6.42 9.80 2.00
CA GLU A 18 5.35 9.71 3.00
C GLU A 18 5.78 8.93 4.27
N GLY A 19 6.96 8.31 4.25
CA GLY A 19 7.49 7.49 5.34
C GLY A 19 6.81 6.13 5.46
N ARG A 20 6.31 5.56 4.36
CA ARG A 20 5.81 4.18 4.39
C ARG A 20 6.95 3.21 4.70
N GLY A 21 6.65 2.21 5.51
CA GLY A 21 7.59 1.26 6.09
C GLY A 21 8.26 1.72 7.38
N ALA A 22 7.98 2.94 7.85
CA ALA A 22 8.53 3.48 9.09
C ALA A 22 7.47 3.60 10.19
N GLY A 23 7.94 3.78 11.42
CA GLY A 23 7.12 3.81 12.64
C GLY A 23 7.10 2.46 13.35
N ASP A 24 6.68 2.45 14.61
CA ASP A 24 6.56 1.24 15.43
C ASP A 24 5.16 1.15 16.01
N ASN A 25 4.67 -0.08 16.22
CA ASN A 25 3.37 -0.37 16.83
C ASN A 25 2.21 0.38 16.12
N GLN A 26 1.57 1.32 16.81
CA GLN A 26 0.40 2.05 16.31
C GLN A 26 0.76 3.09 15.24
N ASP A 27 2.03 3.51 15.20
CA ASP A 27 2.52 4.51 14.25
C ASP A 27 3.07 3.88 12.96
N TYR A 28 3.06 2.54 12.86
CA TYR A 28 3.60 1.83 11.71
C TYR A 28 2.80 2.13 10.44
N LYS A 29 3.49 2.69 9.44
CA LYS A 29 2.92 2.92 8.12
C LYS A 29 3.20 1.73 7.21
N LEU A 30 2.19 0.90 6.94
CA LEU A 30 2.32 -0.25 6.05
C LEU A 30 2.72 0.13 4.62
N TRP A 31 3.58 -0.69 4.00
CA TRP A 31 3.94 -0.58 2.58
C TRP A 31 2.75 -0.91 1.67
N LEU A 32 2.08 -2.02 1.96
CA LEU A 32 0.92 -2.50 1.23
C LEU A 32 -0.37 -2.20 2.02
N THR A 33 -1.36 -1.65 1.34
CA THR A 33 -2.67 -1.34 1.92
C THR A 33 -3.76 -2.24 1.34
N VAL A 34 -4.93 -2.23 1.97
CA VAL A 34 -6.11 -2.96 1.45
C VAL A 34 -6.50 -2.56 0.02
N TYR A 35 -6.08 -1.38 -0.44
CA TYR A 35 -6.33 -0.90 -1.81
C TYR A 35 -5.43 -1.54 -2.85
N ASP A 36 -4.31 -2.12 -2.41
CA ASP A 36 -3.36 -2.84 -3.26
C ASP A 36 -3.72 -4.32 -3.41
N ALA A 37 -4.74 -4.80 -2.68
CA ALA A 37 -5.21 -6.17 -2.77
C ALA A 37 -5.89 -6.48 -4.11
N LEU A 38 -5.73 -7.73 -4.56
CA LEU A 38 -6.33 -8.26 -5.78
C LEU A 38 -7.86 -8.22 -5.70
N SER A 39 -8.50 -8.06 -6.86
CA SER A 39 -9.96 -7.94 -6.98
C SER A 39 -10.73 -9.17 -6.45
N ASP A 40 -10.07 -10.33 -6.40
CA ASP A 40 -10.61 -11.59 -5.88
C ASP A 40 -10.24 -11.87 -4.41
N GLY A 41 -9.52 -10.95 -3.75
CA GLY A 41 -9.11 -11.08 -2.36
C GLY A 41 -10.16 -10.56 -1.39
N ARG A 42 -10.33 -11.22 -0.23
CA ARG A 42 -11.05 -10.64 0.91
C ARG A 42 -10.09 -9.73 1.68
N VAL A 43 -10.49 -8.49 1.88
CA VAL A 43 -9.79 -7.51 2.73
C VAL A 43 -10.64 -7.17 3.94
N HIS A 44 -9.98 -6.91 5.06
CA HIS A 44 -10.60 -6.44 6.28
C HIS A 44 -10.00 -5.08 6.67
N ARG A 45 -10.85 -4.12 6.99
CA ARG A 45 -10.48 -2.81 7.50
C ARG A 45 -11.08 -2.70 8.91
N LEU A 46 -10.21 -2.53 9.90
CA LEU A 46 -10.59 -2.22 11.29
C LEU A 46 -10.81 -0.71 11.45
#